data_AF-A0A933LRV1-F1
#
_entry.id   AF-A0A933LRV1-F1
#
_cell.length_a   1.000
_cell.length_b   1.000
_cell.length_c   1.000
_cell.angle_alpha   90.00
_cell.angle_beta   90.00
_cell.angle_gamma   90.00
#
_symmetry.space_group_name_H-M   'P 1'
#
loop_
_entity.id
_entity.type
_entity.pdbx_description
1 polymer ?
#
loop_
_entity_poly.entity_id
_entity_poly.type
_entity_poly.pdbx_seq_one_letter_code
_entity_poly.pdbx_strand_id
1 'polypeptide(L)'
;MVLFNGVKNCMVRYGGLLFVLLSVGCAHQLEVKNMGLYKPQFVNSQGGHLKLGISAAPSTPEEERLVMAVANSLKRDGFNVIYPFYPNEANDKVLDYHLKLTTGSQYKGSGWNFLINWPGFLVWAPAWHGYNYRVIYSFDADITDLKTHQSLPRISSPVDLDIRHADMGRTWTEISWLEWSAIAFVGGIIFTRYDHDITPDVVNATESKIGDYVASKIAAALVSSEQKVSYRWPFLAGQSLRPS
;
A
#
# COMPACT_ATOMS: atom_id res chain seq x y z
N MET A 1 18.63 2.32 3.17
CA MET A 1 18.82 1.53 1.92
C MET A 1 18.68 0.07 2.29
N VAL A 2 17.44 -0.44 2.28
CA VAL A 2 17.12 -1.82 2.69
C VAL A 2 17.01 -2.65 1.42
N LEU A 3 17.99 -3.52 1.20
CA LEU A 3 17.98 -4.54 0.15
C LEU A 3 16.85 -5.53 0.47
N PHE A 4 15.89 -5.66 -0.45
CA PHE A 4 14.89 -6.72 -0.42
C PHE A 4 15.61 -8.07 -0.63
N ASN A 5 16.03 -8.69 0.47
CA ASN A 5 16.45 -10.08 0.51
C ASN A 5 15.21 -10.96 0.65
N GLY A 6 14.59 -11.26 -0.48
CA GLY A 6 13.48 -12.19 -0.61
C GLY A 6 13.77 -13.29 -1.63
N VAL A 7 15.01 -13.79 -1.70
CA VAL A 7 15.35 -14.99 -2.48
C VAL A 7 15.53 -16.14 -1.50
N LYS A 8 14.47 -16.92 -1.28
CA LYS A 8 14.56 -18.17 -0.54
C LYS A 8 15.36 -19.17 -1.39
N ASN A 9 16.49 -19.59 -0.84
CA ASN A 9 17.37 -20.62 -1.38
C ASN A 9 16.62 -21.94 -1.59
N CYS A 10 16.51 -22.39 -2.84
CA CYS A 10 16.21 -23.78 -3.17
C CYS A 10 17.54 -24.46 -3.51
N MET A 11 18.12 -25.16 -2.54
CA MET A 11 19.45 -25.79 -2.67
C MET A 11 19.26 -27.30 -2.94
N VAL A 12 19.51 -27.74 -4.18
CA VAL A 12 19.47 -29.16 -4.58
C VAL A 12 20.90 -29.65 -4.85
N ARG A 13 21.34 -30.71 -4.15
CA ARG A 13 22.63 -31.38 -4.38
C ARG A 13 22.48 -32.51 -5.41
N TYR A 14 23.09 -32.26 -6.57
CA TYR A 14 23.58 -33.11 -7.65
C TYR A 14 23.32 -34.64 -7.59
N GLY A 15 22.43 -35.09 -8.49
CA GLY A 15 22.22 -36.49 -8.85
C GLY A 15 21.19 -36.77 -9.95
N GLY A 16 20.52 -35.75 -10.51
CA GLY A 16 19.50 -35.90 -11.58
C GLY A 16 19.35 -34.62 -12.42
N LEU A 17 20.27 -34.40 -13.36
CA LEU A 17 20.46 -33.10 -14.03
C LEU A 17 19.35 -32.71 -15.04
N LEU A 18 18.60 -33.67 -15.59
CA LEU A 18 17.56 -33.40 -16.62
C LEU A 18 16.16 -33.16 -16.03
N PHE A 19 15.85 -33.74 -14.86
CA PHE A 19 14.56 -33.56 -14.17
C PHE A 19 14.56 -32.29 -13.30
N VAL A 20 15.72 -31.86 -12.80
CA VAL A 20 15.89 -30.62 -12.03
C VAL A 20 15.70 -29.37 -12.91
N LEU A 21 16.09 -29.41 -14.20
CA LEU A 21 15.86 -28.29 -15.13
C LEU A 21 14.37 -28.02 -15.43
N LEU A 22 13.50 -29.03 -15.31
CA LEU A 22 12.05 -28.89 -15.48
C LEU A 22 11.30 -28.61 -14.16
N SER A 23 11.97 -28.74 -13.02
CA SER A 23 11.38 -28.51 -11.69
C SER A 23 11.90 -27.24 -11.00
N VAL A 24 12.72 -26.43 -11.69
CA VAL A 24 12.79 -24.97 -11.42
C VAL A 24 11.57 -24.29 -12.03
N GLY A 25 10.39 -24.80 -11.71
CA GLY A 25 9.13 -24.10 -11.92
C GLY A 25 9.13 -22.92 -10.99
N CYS A 26 9.69 -21.80 -11.45
CA CYS A 26 9.47 -20.51 -10.82
C CYS A 26 7.96 -20.28 -10.84
N ALA A 27 7.27 -20.61 -9.74
CA ALA A 27 5.97 -20.05 -9.44
C ALA A 27 6.13 -18.54 -9.63
N HIS A 28 5.54 -18.01 -10.69
CA HIS A 28 5.80 -16.64 -11.08
C HIS A 28 5.15 -15.73 -10.04
N GLN A 29 6.03 -15.15 -9.25
CA GLN A 29 5.76 -14.27 -8.13
C GLN A 29 4.77 -13.18 -8.53
N LEU A 30 3.82 -12.89 -7.63
CA LEU A 30 2.96 -11.71 -7.73
C LEU A 30 3.80 -10.48 -8.13
N GLU A 31 3.46 -9.86 -9.26
CA GLU A 31 4.12 -8.68 -9.78
C GLU A 31 3.17 -7.48 -9.68
N VAL A 32 3.65 -6.37 -9.11
CA VAL A 32 2.92 -5.09 -9.12
C VAL A 32 3.64 -4.14 -10.08
N LYS A 33 3.14 -4.03 -11.31
CA LYS A 33 3.84 -3.44 -12.46
C LYS A 33 4.19 -1.97 -12.25
N ASN A 34 3.32 -1.25 -11.56
CA ASN A 34 3.40 0.21 -11.39
C ASN A 34 3.81 0.63 -9.97
N MET A 35 4.35 -0.29 -9.16
CA MET A 35 4.83 0.00 -7.81
C MET A 35 5.88 1.12 -7.77
N GLY A 36 6.69 1.24 -8.84
CA GLY A 36 7.71 2.28 -8.97
C GLY A 36 7.18 3.72 -9.04
N LEU A 37 5.86 3.91 -9.24
CA LEU A 37 5.22 5.24 -9.28
C LEU A 37 5.01 5.82 -7.88
N TYR A 38 4.95 4.97 -6.85
CA TYR A 38 4.64 5.36 -5.46
C TYR A 38 5.92 5.57 -4.65
N LYS A 39 6.64 6.66 -4.94
CA LYS A 39 7.89 7.00 -4.25
C LYS A 39 7.62 7.94 -3.08
N PRO A 40 8.13 7.65 -1.87
CA PRO A 40 8.02 8.58 -0.76
C PRO A 40 8.76 9.87 -1.09
N GLN A 41 8.19 11.01 -0.70
CA GLN A 41 8.86 12.29 -0.78
C GLN A 41 9.82 12.43 0.40
N PHE A 42 11.03 12.92 0.15
CA PHE A 42 11.94 13.24 1.25
C PHE A 42 11.41 14.47 1.99
N VAL A 43 11.00 14.27 3.24
CA VAL A 43 10.61 15.36 4.14
C VAL A 43 11.75 15.53 5.14
N ASN A 44 12.40 16.69 5.13
CA ASN A 44 13.40 17.03 6.13
C ASN A 44 12.68 17.36 7.44
N SER A 45 12.17 16.34 8.12
CA SER A 45 11.49 16.50 9.39
C SER A 45 12.52 16.77 10.48
N GLN A 46 12.64 18.03 10.88
CA GLN A 46 13.02 18.34 12.27
C GLN A 46 11.90 17.96 13.26
N GLY A 47 10.80 17.34 12.77
CA GLY A 47 9.58 16.97 13.47
C GLY A 47 9.70 15.88 14.54
N GLY A 48 10.91 15.61 15.03
CA GLY A 48 11.18 14.72 16.18
C GLY A 48 10.42 15.07 17.47
N HIS A 49 9.71 16.20 17.49
CA HIS A 49 8.94 16.68 18.61
C HIS A 49 7.42 16.59 18.41
N LEU A 50 6.94 16.36 17.20
CA LEU A 50 5.50 16.36 16.93
C LEU A 50 4.83 15.09 17.42
N LYS A 51 3.81 15.27 18.28
CA LYS A 51 2.96 14.20 18.78
C LYS A 51 1.68 14.10 17.96
N LEU A 52 1.49 12.95 17.33
CA LEU A 52 0.40 12.70 16.39
C LEU A 52 -0.49 11.56 16.90
N GLY A 53 -1.77 11.82 17.11
CA GLY A 53 -2.78 10.77 17.32
C GLY A 53 -3.41 10.36 16.01
N ILE A 54 -3.46 9.06 15.70
CA ILE A 54 -4.09 8.53 14.49
C ILE A 54 -5.37 7.77 14.86
N SER A 55 -6.52 8.28 14.45
CA SER A 55 -7.78 7.55 14.52
C SER A 55 -8.13 7.02 13.13
N ALA A 56 -8.47 5.74 13.04
CA ALA A 56 -8.97 5.13 11.82
C ALA A 56 -10.11 4.16 12.17
N ALA A 57 -10.99 3.94 11.21
CA ALA A 57 -12.07 2.95 11.30
C ALA A 57 -11.99 2.02 10.07
N PRO A 58 -10.95 1.16 10.00
CA PRO A 58 -10.81 0.23 8.88
C PRO A 58 -12.00 -0.73 8.85
N SER A 59 -12.51 -1.02 7.65
CA SER A 59 -13.63 -1.92 7.45
C SER A 59 -13.20 -3.37 7.19
N THR A 60 -11.94 -3.57 6.80
CA THR A 60 -11.35 -4.87 6.51
C THR A 60 -9.99 -5.04 7.22
N PRO A 61 -9.51 -6.28 7.45
CA PRO A 61 -8.17 -6.53 7.99
C PRO A 61 -7.04 -5.95 7.12
N GLU A 62 -7.27 -5.87 5.81
CA GLU A 62 -6.32 -5.32 4.83
C GLU A 62 -6.16 -3.81 5.02
N GLU A 63 -7.28 -3.11 5.20
CA GLU A 63 -7.30 -1.68 5.52
C GLU A 63 -6.60 -1.38 6.84
N GLU A 64 -6.80 -2.20 7.87
CA GLU A 64 -6.10 -2.09 9.15
C GLU A 64 -4.58 -2.21 8.97
N ARG A 65 -4.12 -3.17 8.18
CA ARG A 65 -2.69 -3.33 7.86
C ARG A 65 -2.12 -2.11 7.13
N LEU A 66 -2.86 -1.54 6.18
CA LEU A 66 -2.43 -0.33 5.48
C LEU A 66 -2.35 0.87 6.43
N VAL A 67 -3.31 1.04 7.34
CA VAL A 67 -3.26 2.09 8.38
C VAL A 67 -2.04 1.90 9.28
N MET A 68 -1.78 0.67 9.74
CA MET A 68 -0.59 0.34 10.54
C MET A 68 0.71 0.66 9.77
N ALA A 69 0.77 0.37 8.48
CA ALA A 69 1.94 0.68 7.65
C ALA A 69 2.17 2.20 7.56
N VAL A 70 1.12 3.00 7.40
CA VAL A 70 1.21 4.47 7.45
C VAL A 70 1.70 4.95 8.81
N ALA A 71 1.11 4.44 9.91
CA ALA A 71 1.50 4.82 11.26
C ALA A 71 2.98 4.49 11.57
N ASN A 72 3.43 3.29 11.18
CA ASN A 72 4.82 2.86 11.37
C ASN A 72 5.79 3.68 10.51
N SER A 73 5.38 4.06 9.30
CA SER A 73 6.17 4.92 8.42
C SER A 73 6.33 6.33 9.00
N LEU A 74 5.25 6.91 9.54
CA LEU A 74 5.31 8.20 10.25
C LEU A 74 6.21 8.12 11.49
N LYS A 75 6.18 7.02 12.27
CA LYS A 75 7.12 6.83 13.40
C LYS A 75 8.58 6.84 12.92
N ARG A 76 8.86 6.15 11.81
CA ARG A 76 10.20 6.07 11.23
C ARG A 76 10.67 7.43 10.70
N ASP A 77 9.74 8.28 10.26
CA ASP A 77 10.01 9.66 9.83
C ASP A 77 10.16 10.64 11.02
N GLY A 78 10.19 10.13 12.26
CA GLY A 78 10.51 10.88 13.47
C GLY A 78 9.31 11.37 14.28
N PHE A 79 8.08 11.15 13.83
CA PHE A 79 6.88 11.56 14.57
C PHE A 79 6.64 10.67 15.80
N ASN A 80 6.17 11.26 16.90
CA ASN A 80 5.69 10.49 18.06
C ASN A 80 4.22 10.11 17.83
N VAL A 81 4.01 8.95 17.22
CA VAL A 81 2.69 8.49 16.77
C VAL A 81 2.00 7.59 17.80
N ILE A 82 0.77 7.95 18.19
CA ILE A 82 -0.14 7.11 18.97
C ILE A 82 -1.19 6.52 18.03
N TYR A 83 -1.20 5.19 17.91
CA TYR A 83 -2.19 4.42 17.14
C TYR A 83 -2.47 3.07 17.85
N PRO A 84 -3.74 2.67 18.01
CA PRO A 84 -4.96 3.43 17.71
C PRO A 84 -5.16 4.60 18.69
N PHE A 85 -5.62 5.74 18.18
CA PHE A 85 -6.00 6.89 19.00
C PHE A 85 -7.52 7.04 19.03
N TYR A 86 -8.06 7.16 20.25
CA TYR A 86 -9.46 7.45 20.51
C TYR A 86 -9.56 8.88 21.09
N PRO A 87 -10.15 9.83 20.36
CA PRO A 87 -10.22 11.22 20.79
C PRO A 87 -11.03 11.33 22.09
N ASN A 88 -10.44 11.96 23.10
CA ASN A 88 -11.10 12.34 24.34
C ASN A 88 -10.40 13.60 24.91
N GLU A 89 -11.13 14.39 25.70
CA GLU A 89 -10.64 15.68 26.21
C GLU A 89 -9.33 15.59 27.01
N ALA A 90 -9.03 14.44 27.61
CA ALA A 90 -7.82 14.23 28.38
C ALA A 90 -6.60 14.01 27.47
N ASN A 91 -6.76 13.23 26.41
CA ASN A 91 -5.67 12.88 25.49
C ASN A 91 -5.34 14.02 24.52
N ASP A 92 -6.32 14.86 24.17
CA ASP A 92 -6.15 15.98 23.25
C ASP A 92 -5.12 17.00 23.75
N LYS A 93 -4.95 17.12 25.07
CA LYS A 93 -3.98 18.04 25.69
C LYS A 93 -2.52 17.62 25.53
N VAL A 94 -2.27 16.37 25.14
CA VAL A 94 -0.92 15.80 25.05
C VAL A 94 -0.41 15.77 23.60
N LEU A 95 -1.32 15.85 22.63
CA LEU A 95 -1.03 15.74 21.20
C LEU A 95 -0.95 17.11 20.53
N ASP A 96 -0.11 17.23 19.50
CA ASP A 96 -0.08 18.43 18.66
C ASP A 96 -1.13 18.34 17.55
N TYR A 97 -1.29 17.15 16.96
CA TYR A 97 -2.19 16.92 15.84
C TYR A 97 -3.02 15.65 16.03
N HIS A 98 -4.26 15.70 15.52
CA HIS A 98 -5.13 14.55 15.34
C HIS A 98 -5.30 14.27 13.85
N LEU A 99 -4.88 13.09 13.40
CA LEU A 99 -5.09 12.58 12.06
C LEU A 99 -6.24 11.58 12.06
N LYS A 100 -7.32 11.91 11.35
CA LYS A 100 -8.35 10.95 10.98
C LYS A 100 -8.02 10.36 9.62
N LEU A 101 -7.63 9.09 9.60
CA LEU A 101 -7.29 8.36 8.38
C LEU A 101 -8.46 7.46 7.97
N THR A 102 -9.04 7.72 6.80
CA THR A 102 -10.05 6.88 6.17
C THR A 102 -9.40 6.11 5.02
N THR A 103 -9.57 4.80 5.03
CA THR A 103 -9.06 3.89 4.00
C THR A 103 -10.22 3.22 3.28
N GLY A 104 -10.03 2.93 2.00
CA GLY A 104 -10.97 2.14 1.22
C GLY A 104 -10.24 1.28 0.22
N SER A 105 -10.82 0.14 -0.14
CA SER A 105 -10.27 -0.81 -1.10
C SER A 105 -11.29 -1.15 -2.19
N GLN A 106 -10.84 -1.19 -3.44
CA GLN A 106 -11.64 -1.68 -4.57
C GLN A 106 -10.82 -2.66 -5.41
N TYR A 107 -11.45 -3.78 -5.74
CA TYR A 107 -10.83 -4.90 -6.40
C TYR A 107 -11.48 -5.14 -7.76
N LYS A 108 -10.68 -5.16 -8.83
CA LYS A 108 -11.17 -5.33 -10.21
C LYS A 108 -10.39 -6.42 -10.93
N GLY A 109 -11.12 -7.35 -11.55
CA GLY A 109 -10.54 -8.29 -12.51
C GLY A 109 -10.42 -7.69 -13.89
N SER A 110 -9.92 -8.49 -14.85
CA SER A 110 -9.74 -8.06 -16.23
C SER A 110 -10.43 -9.02 -17.19
N GLY A 111 -11.12 -8.49 -18.20
CA GLY A 111 -11.62 -9.30 -19.31
C GLY A 111 -10.50 -10.03 -20.07
N TRP A 112 -9.26 -9.51 -20.00
CA TRP A 112 -8.09 -10.19 -20.57
C TRP A 112 -7.81 -11.55 -19.91
N ASN A 113 -8.26 -11.75 -18.67
CA ASN A 113 -8.14 -13.03 -17.97
C ASN A 113 -8.93 -14.14 -18.67
N PHE A 114 -10.01 -13.79 -19.39
CA PHE A 114 -10.69 -14.75 -20.25
C PHE A 114 -9.74 -15.26 -21.32
N LEU A 115 -9.05 -14.38 -22.05
CA LEU A 115 -8.14 -14.76 -23.13
C LEU A 115 -6.87 -15.47 -22.64
N ILE A 116 -6.39 -15.10 -21.44
CA ILE A 116 -5.31 -15.82 -20.76
C ILE A 116 -5.73 -17.26 -20.45
N ASN A 117 -6.98 -17.49 -20.02
CA ASN A 117 -7.43 -18.84 -19.72
C ASN A 117 -7.85 -19.59 -21.00
N TRP A 118 -8.70 -18.99 -21.83
CA TRP A 118 -9.20 -19.53 -23.08
C TRP A 118 -9.13 -18.50 -24.22
N PRO A 119 -8.37 -18.76 -25.30
CA PRO A 119 -7.67 -20.00 -25.63
C PRO A 119 -6.25 -20.09 -25.04
N GLY A 120 -5.85 -19.14 -24.18
CA GLY A 120 -4.47 -19.01 -23.73
C GLY A 120 -3.87 -20.23 -23.01
N PHE A 121 -4.69 -21.12 -22.42
CA PHE A 121 -4.20 -22.40 -21.88
C PHE A 121 -3.46 -23.26 -22.92
N LEU A 122 -3.80 -23.18 -24.22
CA LEU A 122 -3.12 -23.93 -25.29
C LEU A 122 -1.63 -23.58 -25.39
N VAL A 123 -1.28 -22.35 -25.01
CA VAL A 123 0.09 -21.82 -25.00
C VAL A 123 0.56 -21.51 -23.58
N TRP A 124 -0.10 -22.09 -22.58
CA TRP A 124 0.27 -21.94 -21.16
C TRP A 124 0.30 -20.48 -20.71
N ALA A 125 -0.56 -19.62 -21.26
CA ALA A 125 -0.63 -18.20 -20.91
C ALA A 125 -0.82 -17.93 -19.40
N PRO A 126 -1.63 -18.72 -18.63
CA PRO A 126 -1.74 -18.52 -17.19
C PRO A 126 -0.39 -18.66 -16.46
N ALA A 127 0.49 -19.52 -16.98
CA ALA A 127 1.80 -19.77 -16.40
C ALA A 127 2.80 -18.64 -16.67
N TRP A 128 2.99 -18.24 -17.92
CA TRP A 128 4.04 -17.25 -18.27
C TRP A 128 3.53 -15.81 -18.29
N HIS A 129 2.24 -15.59 -18.59
CA HIS A 129 1.64 -14.26 -18.57
C HIS A 129 0.96 -13.97 -17.23
N GLY A 130 0.32 -14.94 -16.59
CA GLY A 130 -0.48 -14.70 -15.39
C GLY A 130 -1.73 -13.86 -15.63
N TYR A 131 -2.61 -13.85 -14.63
CA TYR A 131 -3.84 -13.06 -14.61
C TYR A 131 -3.58 -11.61 -14.26
N ASN A 132 -4.31 -10.71 -14.91
CA ASN A 132 -4.26 -9.27 -14.65
C ASN A 132 -5.36 -8.88 -13.65
N TYR A 133 -4.97 -8.12 -12.63
CA TYR A 133 -5.88 -7.54 -11.65
C TYR A 133 -5.55 -6.07 -11.41
N ARG A 134 -6.52 -5.32 -10.90
CA ARG A 134 -6.34 -3.93 -10.50
C ARG A 134 -6.88 -3.73 -9.10
N VAL A 135 -6.06 -3.14 -8.24
CA VAL A 135 -6.40 -2.87 -6.84
C VAL A 135 -6.26 -1.38 -6.56
N ILE A 136 -7.36 -0.76 -6.15
CA ILE A 136 -7.39 0.68 -5.88
C ILE A 136 -7.57 0.88 -4.38
N TYR A 137 -6.57 1.49 -3.74
CA TYR A 137 -6.66 1.93 -2.36
C TYR A 137 -6.89 3.44 -2.32
N SER A 138 -7.92 3.88 -1.60
CA SER A 138 -8.17 5.29 -1.33
C SER A 138 -7.71 5.64 0.08
N PHE A 139 -6.85 6.65 0.21
CA PHE A 139 -6.45 7.21 1.49
C PHE A 139 -6.92 8.65 1.59
N ASP A 140 -7.74 8.93 2.59
CA ASP A 140 -8.17 10.28 2.93
C ASP A 140 -7.74 10.61 4.35
N ALA A 141 -6.93 11.66 4.47
CA ALA A 141 -6.37 12.13 5.73
C ALA A 141 -6.92 13.53 6.04
N ASP A 142 -7.72 13.60 7.10
CA ASP A 142 -8.16 14.86 7.70
C ASP A 142 -7.28 15.12 8.93
N ILE A 143 -6.56 16.25 8.94
CA ILE A 143 -5.63 16.60 10.02
C ILE A 143 -6.17 17.83 10.74
N THR A 144 -6.29 17.73 12.06
CA THR A 144 -6.71 18.83 12.94
C THR A 144 -5.54 19.21 13.84
N ASP A 145 -5.18 20.49 13.85
CA ASP A 145 -4.29 21.06 14.87
C ASP A 145 -5.06 21.20 16.18
N LEU A 146 -4.60 20.53 17.23
CA LEU A 146 -5.30 20.50 18.52
C LEU A 146 -5.07 21.76 19.36
N LYS A 147 -4.07 22.58 19.05
CA LYS A 147 -3.83 23.87 19.71
C LYS A 147 -4.74 24.96 19.16
N THR A 148 -4.94 24.95 17.84
CA THR A 148 -5.73 26.00 17.16
C THR A 148 -7.14 25.55 16.79
N HIS A 149 -7.45 24.26 16.90
CA HIS A 149 -8.66 23.61 16.41
C HIS A 149 -8.93 23.85 14.91
N GLN A 150 -7.90 24.20 14.14
CA GLN A 150 -8.02 24.39 12.70
C GLN A 150 -7.74 23.08 11.97
N SER A 151 -8.59 22.74 11.01
CA SER A 151 -8.34 21.65 10.08
C SER A 151 -7.38 22.10 8.99
N LEU A 152 -6.32 21.32 8.78
CA LEU A 152 -5.46 21.46 7.61
C LEU A 152 -6.21 21.00 6.35
N PRO A 153 -5.76 21.40 5.15
CA PRO A 153 -6.34 20.89 3.91
C PRO A 153 -6.31 19.36 3.87
N ARG A 154 -7.46 18.75 3.56
CA ARG A 154 -7.60 17.30 3.42
C ARG A 154 -6.63 16.77 2.37
N ILE A 155 -5.95 15.68 2.71
CA ILE A 155 -5.03 14.99 1.80
C ILE A 155 -5.76 13.77 1.26
N SER A 156 -6.00 13.73 -0.05
CA SER A 156 -6.50 12.54 -0.74
C SER A 156 -5.41 11.93 -1.59
N SER A 157 -5.16 10.63 -1.42
CA SER A 157 -4.12 9.90 -2.13
C SER A 157 -4.65 8.55 -2.62
N PRO A 158 -5.28 8.52 -3.80
CA PRO A 158 -5.58 7.26 -4.44
C PRO A 158 -4.28 6.57 -4.88
N VAL A 159 -4.22 5.27 -4.63
CA VAL A 159 -3.17 4.35 -5.08
C VAL A 159 -3.84 3.29 -5.93
N ASP A 160 -3.32 3.07 -7.13
CA ASP A 160 -3.94 2.25 -8.15
C ASP A 160 -2.90 1.27 -8.66
N LEU A 161 -3.05 0.00 -8.29
CA LEU A 161 -2.04 -1.02 -8.49
C LEU A 161 -2.44 -1.91 -9.67
N ASP A 162 -1.52 -2.02 -10.64
CA ASP A 162 -1.63 -2.97 -11.73
C ASP A 162 -0.90 -4.26 -11.36
N ILE A 163 -1.66 -5.32 -11.15
CA ILE A 163 -1.19 -6.58 -10.59
C ILE A 163 -1.21 -7.67 -11.65
N ARG A 164 -0.16 -8.48 -11.63
CA ARG A 164 -0.07 -9.71 -12.42
C ARG A 164 0.22 -10.86 -11.46
N HIS A 165 -0.61 -11.90 -11.51
CA HIS A 165 -0.44 -13.08 -10.67
C HIS A 165 -0.50 -14.35 -11.52
N ALA A 166 0.57 -15.12 -11.50
CA ALA A 166 0.64 -16.39 -12.21
C ALA A 166 0.57 -17.53 -11.19
N ASP A 167 -0.52 -18.29 -11.23
CA ASP A 167 -0.70 -19.45 -10.37
C ASP A 167 -0.90 -20.70 -11.24
N MET A 168 0.18 -21.49 -11.38
CA MET A 168 0.11 -22.82 -12.03
C MET A 168 -0.62 -23.84 -11.17
N GLY A 169 -0.68 -23.65 -9.84
CA GLY A 169 -1.34 -24.59 -8.93
C GLY A 169 -2.86 -24.66 -9.12
N ARG A 170 -3.44 -23.64 -9.78
CA ARG A 170 -4.87 -23.57 -10.11
C ARG A 170 -5.23 -24.14 -11.47
N THR A 171 -4.27 -24.60 -12.27
CA THR A 171 -4.55 -25.29 -13.55
C THR A 171 -4.58 -26.80 -13.32
N TRP A 172 -5.76 -27.41 -13.43
CA TRP A 172 -6.04 -28.80 -13.06
C TRP A 172 -5.51 -29.77 -14.14
N THR A 173 -4.39 -30.45 -13.90
CA THR A 173 -3.64 -31.12 -14.98
C THR A 173 -4.09 -32.53 -15.43
N GLU A 174 -5.18 -33.10 -14.90
CA GLU A 174 -5.43 -34.56 -15.01
C GLU A 174 -6.57 -34.98 -15.94
N ILE A 175 -7.16 -34.07 -16.72
CA ILE A 175 -8.41 -34.29 -17.47
C ILE A 175 -8.15 -34.33 -19.00
N SER A 176 -9.08 -34.82 -19.85
CA SER A 176 -8.91 -34.86 -21.31
C SER A 176 -9.00 -33.46 -21.97
N TRP A 177 -8.31 -33.21 -23.09
CA TRP A 177 -8.21 -31.87 -23.73
C TRP A 177 -9.55 -31.18 -24.05
N LEU A 178 -10.61 -31.94 -24.34
CA LEU A 178 -11.95 -31.39 -24.58
C LEU A 178 -12.61 -30.89 -23.29
N GLU A 179 -12.44 -31.64 -22.21
CA GLU A 179 -12.90 -31.24 -20.88
C GLU A 179 -12.07 -30.05 -20.37
N TRP A 180 -10.75 -30.02 -20.64
CA TRP A 180 -9.92 -28.82 -20.39
C TRP A 180 -10.43 -27.59 -21.12
N SER A 181 -10.87 -27.73 -22.37
CA SER A 181 -11.40 -26.62 -23.13
C SER A 181 -12.67 -26.05 -22.50
N ALA A 182 -13.63 -26.90 -22.15
CA ALA A 182 -14.85 -26.49 -21.47
C ALA A 182 -14.56 -25.87 -20.09
N ILE A 183 -13.66 -26.47 -19.31
CA ILE A 183 -13.23 -25.97 -17.99
C ILE A 183 -12.50 -24.63 -18.13
N ALA A 184 -11.59 -24.49 -19.08
CA ALA A 184 -10.85 -23.25 -19.33
C ALA A 184 -11.77 -22.15 -19.86
N PHE A 185 -12.78 -22.48 -20.66
CA PHE A 185 -13.79 -21.53 -21.10
C PHE A 185 -14.63 -21.00 -19.92
N VAL A 186 -15.20 -21.90 -19.11
CA VAL A 186 -16.01 -21.53 -17.93
C VAL A 186 -15.16 -20.79 -16.90
N GLY A 187 -13.96 -21.32 -16.62
CA GLY A 187 -12.98 -20.67 -15.76
C GLY A 187 -12.59 -19.29 -16.29
N GLY A 188 -12.44 -19.13 -17.60
CA GLY A 188 -12.13 -17.86 -18.23
C GLY A 188 -13.18 -16.80 -17.95
N ILE A 189 -14.46 -17.18 -17.90
CA ILE A 189 -15.57 -16.29 -17.52
C ILE A 189 -15.46 -15.92 -16.03
N ILE A 190 -15.21 -16.89 -15.15
CA ILE A 190 -15.11 -16.67 -13.70
C ILE A 190 -13.91 -15.77 -13.36
N PHE A 191 -12.74 -16.03 -13.93
CA PHE A 191 -11.49 -15.28 -13.70
C PHE A 191 -11.48 -13.89 -14.32
N THR A 192 -12.52 -13.48 -15.05
CA THR A 192 -12.71 -12.05 -15.39
C THR A 192 -12.96 -11.19 -14.15
N ARG A 193 -13.41 -11.80 -13.05
CA ARG A 193 -13.57 -11.16 -11.75
C ARG A 193 -12.25 -11.17 -10.97
N TYR A 194 -12.17 -10.33 -9.95
CA TYR A 194 -11.01 -10.33 -9.08
C TYR A 194 -10.97 -11.60 -8.23
N ASP A 195 -9.78 -12.17 -8.07
CA ASP A 195 -9.54 -13.33 -7.21
C ASP A 195 -9.21 -12.84 -5.80
N HIS A 196 -10.12 -13.04 -4.85
CA HIS A 196 -9.91 -12.56 -3.49
C HIS A 196 -8.80 -13.32 -2.74
N ASP A 197 -8.42 -14.51 -3.20
CA ASP A 197 -7.38 -15.31 -2.55
C ASP A 197 -5.99 -14.68 -2.68
N ILE A 198 -5.75 -13.85 -3.70
CA ILE A 198 -4.47 -13.18 -3.89
C ILE A 198 -4.31 -11.93 -3.03
N THR A 199 -5.38 -11.46 -2.38
CA THR A 199 -5.37 -10.18 -1.65
C THR A 199 -4.33 -10.12 -0.53
N PRO A 200 -4.15 -11.17 0.31
CA PRO A 200 -3.09 -11.19 1.30
C PRO A 200 -1.69 -11.02 0.70
N ASP A 201 -1.42 -11.66 -0.45
CA ASP A 201 -0.14 -11.54 -1.16
C ASP A 201 0.08 -10.13 -1.69
N VAL A 202 -0.97 -9.51 -2.24
CA VAL A 202 -0.95 -8.11 -2.67
C VAL A 202 -0.61 -7.18 -1.52
N VAL A 203 -1.29 -7.32 -0.38
CA VAL A 203 -1.02 -6.48 0.78
C VAL A 203 0.40 -6.70 1.29
N ASN A 204 0.84 -7.96 1.44
CA ASN A 204 2.22 -8.29 1.86
C ASN A 204 3.27 -7.66 0.94
N ALA A 205 3.03 -7.65 -0.38
CA ALA A 205 3.97 -7.11 -1.35
C ALA A 205 3.98 -5.57 -1.42
N THR A 206 2.88 -4.92 -1.01
CA THR A 206 2.68 -3.49 -1.27
C THR A 206 2.58 -2.62 -0.03
N GLU A 207 2.21 -3.15 1.14
CA GLU A 207 1.85 -2.38 2.34
C GLU A 207 2.94 -1.41 2.78
N SER A 208 4.20 -1.84 2.83
CA SER A 208 5.30 -0.98 3.29
C SER A 208 5.52 0.20 2.34
N LYS A 209 5.54 -0.04 1.02
CA LYS A 209 5.81 1.03 0.04
C LYS A 209 4.67 2.04 -0.02
N ILE A 210 3.44 1.55 0.07
CA ILE A 210 2.24 2.39 0.10
C ILE A 210 2.19 3.19 1.40
N GLY A 211 2.47 2.53 2.52
CA GLY A 211 2.61 3.17 3.84
C GLY A 211 3.62 4.32 3.81
N ASP A 212 4.83 4.07 3.28
CA ASP A 212 5.88 5.08 3.12
C ASP A 212 5.43 6.25 2.23
N TYR A 213 4.80 5.96 1.09
CA TYR A 213 4.31 6.97 0.16
C TYR A 213 3.24 7.87 0.80
N VAL A 214 2.22 7.28 1.42
CA VAL A 214 1.13 8.03 2.06
C VAL A 214 1.63 8.80 3.28
N ALA A 215 2.48 8.17 4.12
CA ALA A 215 3.11 8.83 5.26
C ALA A 215 3.92 10.05 4.84
N SER A 216 4.71 9.96 3.76
CA SER A 216 5.51 11.09 3.28
C SER A 216 4.65 12.30 2.88
N LYS A 217 3.47 12.08 2.31
CA LYS A 217 2.53 13.17 1.98
C LYS A 217 1.94 13.81 3.23
N ILE A 218 1.57 13.00 4.21
CA ILE A 218 1.07 13.49 5.51
C ILE A 218 2.16 14.29 6.22
N ALA A 219 3.38 13.76 6.28
CA ALA A 219 4.54 14.43 6.86
C ALA A 219 4.84 15.77 6.17
N ALA A 220 4.81 15.82 4.84
CA ALA A 220 5.02 17.04 4.08
C ALA A 220 3.97 18.12 4.40
N ALA A 221 2.70 17.72 4.55
CA ALA A 221 1.63 18.64 4.93
C ALA A 221 1.80 19.18 6.36
N LEU A 222 2.19 18.32 7.31
CA LEU A 222 2.46 18.72 8.70
C LEU A 222 3.60 19.73 8.77
N VAL A 223 4.76 19.44 8.16
CA VAL A 223 5.92 20.35 8.14
C VAL A 223 5.60 21.67 7.45
N SER A 224 4.84 21.63 6.35
CA SER A 224 4.40 22.85 5.64
C SER A 224 3.48 23.72 6.50
N SER A 225 2.71 23.13 7.41
CA SER A 225 1.83 23.86 8.33
C SER A 225 2.63 24.58 9.42
N GLU A 226 3.66 23.95 9.98
CA GLU A 226 4.52 24.56 11.01
C GLU A 226 5.30 25.76 10.49
N GLN A 227 5.85 25.67 9.27
CA GLN A 227 6.59 26.77 8.67
C GLN A 227 5.70 28.02 8.51
N LYS A 228 4.44 27.87 8.09
CA LYS A 228 3.50 28.99 7.98
C LYS A 228 3.24 29.68 9.32
N VAL A 229 3.23 28.93 10.42
CA VAL A 229 3.07 29.50 11.78
C VAL A 229 4.32 30.27 12.20
N SER A 230 5.51 29.73 11.94
CA SER A 230 6.79 30.35 12.30
C SER A 230 7.00 31.71 11.60
N TYR A 231 6.71 31.82 10.30
CA TYR A 231 6.85 33.08 9.56
C TYR A 231 5.81 34.15 9.92
N ARG A 232 4.75 33.81 10.64
CA ARG A 232 3.72 34.77 11.05
C ARG A 232 4.15 35.64 12.25
N TRP A 233 5.26 35.33 12.93
CA TRP A 233 5.66 36.00 14.17
C TRP A 233 7.16 36.34 14.30
N PRO A 234 7.61 37.48 13.71
CA PRO A 234 8.58 38.30 14.45
C PRO A 234 8.33 39.81 14.46
N PHE A 235 7.32 40.34 13.76
CA PHE A 235 7.32 41.78 13.46
C PHE A 235 6.66 42.71 14.51
N LEU A 236 5.99 42.20 15.54
CA LEU A 236 5.25 43.05 16.50
C LEU A 236 5.82 43.13 17.92
N ALA A 237 6.98 42.51 18.20
CA ALA A 237 7.51 42.45 19.56
C ALA A 237 8.54 43.54 19.94
N GLY A 238 8.77 44.58 19.12
CA GLY A 238 9.96 45.41 19.33
C GLY A 238 9.99 46.83 18.78
N GLN A 239 8.91 47.61 18.89
CA GLN A 239 9.02 49.08 18.86
C GLN A 239 8.11 49.72 19.91
N SER A 240 8.49 49.56 21.18
CA SER A 240 8.12 50.50 22.22
C SER A 240 8.92 51.79 21.97
N LEU A 241 8.31 52.73 21.24
CA LEU A 241 8.78 54.10 21.16
C LEU A 241 8.69 54.69 22.58
N ARG A 242 9.84 54.91 23.22
CA ARG A 242 9.91 55.75 24.42
C ARG A 242 9.70 57.20 23.99
N PRO A 243 8.68 57.92 24.50
CA PRO A 243 8.63 59.35 24.33
C PRO A 243 9.74 60.01 25.18
N SER A 244 10.49 60.90 24.53
CA SER A 244 11.44 61.84 25.14
C SER A 244 10.73 62.97 25.86
#